data_AF-A0A2H3BBL2-F1
#
_entry.id   AF-A0A2H3BBL2-F1
#
_cell.length_a   1.000
_cell.length_b   1.000
_cell.length_c   1.000
_cell.angle_alpha   90.00
_cell.angle_beta   90.00
_cell.angle_gamma   90.00
#
_symmetry.space_group_name_H-M   'P 1'
#
loop_
_entity.id
_entity.type
_entity.pdbx_description
1 polymer ?
#
loop_
_entity_poly.entity_id
_entity_poly.type
_entity_poly.pdbx_seq_one_letter_code
_entity_poly.pdbx_strand_id
1 'polypeptide(L)'
;MLLTLSIDSATLTTVTTPIHRLRFPLHLVHLARLPSDVEPFYGYVEMAVNALHLIHAAQQRVIPRITRHLNDSEQWDIIKSGSVFVFSVEESGIKRWTDGLLWPPSRIVGNFLVYCEISERASEQTSPSQSSIRYKPSSPNGTTGDHRTFKPNRLVKKTITVTIDGSDLHLISYYTTEDIRSGKLKKPSSHPDIMSLHMPPRLFHLTNFRVPLKVE
;
A
#
# COMPACT_ATOMS: atom_id res chain seq x y z
N MET A 1 21.76 57.42 -66.32
CA MET A 1 22.19 56.14 -65.74
C MET A 1 20.98 55.56 -65.02
N LEU A 2 20.46 54.47 -65.59
CA LEU A 2 19.35 53.59 -65.17
C LEU A 2 19.43 53.17 -63.67
N LEU A 3 18.38 52.81 -62.91
CA LEU A 3 17.25 51.87 -63.13
C LEU A 3 16.16 52.15 -62.04
N THR A 4 14.89 52.35 -62.44
CA THR A 4 13.69 51.48 -62.26
C THR A 4 12.99 51.44 -60.89
N LEU A 5 11.66 51.61 -61.00
CA LEU A 5 10.58 51.46 -60.02
C LEU A 5 10.45 50.03 -59.48
N SER A 6 9.95 49.89 -58.25
CA SER A 6 9.01 48.81 -57.90
C SER A 6 8.15 49.20 -56.68
N ILE A 7 6.88 48.86 -56.78
CA ILE A 7 5.76 49.02 -55.85
C ILE A 7 5.54 47.69 -55.13
N ASP A 8 5.24 47.71 -53.82
CA ASP A 8 4.19 46.90 -53.17
C ASP A 8 4.19 47.12 -51.64
N SER A 9 3.06 47.52 -51.04
CA SER A 9 1.98 46.72 -50.43
C SER A 9 2.25 46.21 -49.00
N ALA A 10 1.45 46.80 -48.09
CA ALA A 10 0.87 46.25 -46.86
C ALA A 10 1.76 45.53 -45.84
N THR A 11 1.63 45.94 -44.57
CA THR A 11 1.54 44.98 -43.47
C THR A 11 0.84 45.60 -42.26
N LEU A 12 -0.17 44.88 -41.78
CA LEU A 12 -0.93 45.12 -40.56
C LEU A 12 -0.01 45.00 -39.34
N THR A 13 -0.04 46.00 -38.45
CA THR A 13 0.67 45.95 -37.16
C THR A 13 -0.12 45.10 -36.16
N THR A 14 0.36 43.87 -35.93
CA THR A 14 -0.09 43.00 -34.84
C THR A 14 0.36 43.58 -33.51
N VAL A 15 -0.60 43.94 -32.64
CA VAL A 15 -0.36 44.29 -31.25
C VAL A 15 -0.13 43.01 -30.45
N THR A 16 1.13 42.66 -30.20
CA THR A 16 1.51 41.56 -29.30
C THR A 16 1.42 42.04 -27.85
N THR A 17 0.41 41.58 -27.12
CA THR A 17 0.33 41.74 -25.66
C THR A 17 1.40 40.88 -24.98
N PRO A 18 2.20 41.40 -24.03
CA PRO A 18 3.13 40.58 -23.29
C PRO A 18 2.36 39.68 -22.31
N ILE A 19 2.58 38.37 -22.43
CA ILE A 19 2.18 37.39 -21.42
C ILE A 19 2.96 37.72 -20.15
N HIS A 20 2.31 38.37 -19.19
CA HIS A 20 2.84 38.52 -17.85
C HIS A 20 2.98 37.12 -17.24
N ARG A 21 4.22 36.62 -17.25
CA ARG A 21 4.69 35.55 -16.35
C ARG A 21 4.24 35.94 -14.95
N LEU A 22 3.27 35.21 -14.41
CA LEU A 22 3.01 35.18 -12.97
C LEU A 22 4.30 34.70 -12.30
N ARG A 23 5.11 35.66 -11.84
CA ARG A 23 6.23 35.39 -10.93
C ARG A 23 5.61 35.08 -9.58
N PHE A 24 5.42 33.80 -9.29
CA PHE A 24 5.19 33.35 -7.94
C PHE A 24 6.42 33.75 -7.10
N PRO A 25 6.24 34.43 -5.95
CA PRO A 25 7.34 34.88 -5.13
C PRO A 25 8.14 33.67 -4.60
N LEU A 26 9.47 33.70 -4.79
CA LEU A 26 10.44 32.66 -4.44
C LEU A 26 10.67 32.50 -2.92
N HIS A 27 9.64 32.65 -2.09
CA HIS A 27 9.82 32.55 -0.63
C HIS A 27 8.80 31.69 0.11
N LEU A 28 8.04 30.84 -0.61
CA LEU A 28 7.26 29.78 0.04
C LEU A 28 7.17 28.51 -0.82
N VAL A 29 8.32 28.04 -1.30
CA VAL A 29 8.49 26.60 -1.51
C VAL A 29 8.77 25.99 -0.15
N HIS A 30 7.71 25.69 0.60
CA HIS A 30 7.83 24.64 1.60
C HIS A 30 8.37 23.43 0.83
N LEU A 31 9.58 22.99 1.14
CA LEU A 31 10.18 21.81 0.56
C LEU A 31 9.30 20.63 0.99
N ALA A 32 8.20 20.41 0.26
CA ALA A 32 7.54 19.14 0.22
C ALA A 32 8.60 18.20 -0.33
N ARG A 33 9.32 17.54 0.59
CA ARG A 33 10.18 16.42 0.29
C ARG A 33 9.30 15.51 -0.57
N LEU A 34 9.60 15.38 -1.86
CA LEU A 34 8.92 14.39 -2.68
C LEU A 34 9.04 13.09 -1.89
N PRO A 35 7.93 12.42 -1.54
CA PRO A 35 8.04 11.17 -0.81
C PRO A 35 9.01 10.30 -1.60
N SER A 36 9.99 9.71 -0.92
CA SER A 36 10.80 8.71 -1.59
C SER A 36 9.82 7.67 -2.14
N ASP A 37 9.99 7.22 -3.39
CA ASP A 37 9.09 6.28 -4.06
C ASP A 37 8.94 4.92 -3.33
N VAL A 38 9.62 4.78 -2.19
CA VAL A 38 9.75 3.57 -1.38
C VAL A 38 9.14 3.75 0.01
N GLU A 39 8.82 4.97 0.47
CA GLU A 39 8.25 5.17 1.81
C GLU A 39 6.80 4.65 1.88
N PRO A 40 6.45 3.76 2.82
CA PRO A 40 5.07 3.31 2.96
C PRO A 40 4.17 4.39 3.57
N PHE A 41 2.88 4.33 3.29
CA PHE A 41 1.91 4.94 4.19
C PHE A 41 1.90 4.16 5.51
N TYR A 42 1.84 4.86 6.65
CA TYR A 42 1.83 4.22 7.98
C TYR A 42 0.46 4.30 8.64
N GLY A 43 -0.19 3.17 8.88
CA GLY A 43 -1.50 3.11 9.53
C GLY A 43 -2.15 1.72 9.51
N TYR A 44 -3.45 1.69 9.82
CA TYR A 44 -4.24 0.45 9.88
C TYR A 44 -5.41 0.44 8.90
N VAL A 45 -5.43 -0.57 8.03
CA VAL A 45 -6.50 -0.79 7.04
C VAL A 45 -7.49 -1.82 7.58
N GLU A 46 -8.50 -1.33 8.30
CA GLU A 46 -9.54 -2.17 8.90
C GLU A 46 -10.56 -2.68 7.87
N MET A 47 -11.08 -1.77 7.04
CA MET A 47 -12.17 -2.06 6.10
C MET A 47 -11.77 -1.78 4.66
N ALA A 48 -12.55 -2.31 3.71
CA ALA A 48 -12.31 -2.11 2.29
C ALA A 48 -12.49 -0.64 1.86
N VAL A 49 -13.38 0.10 2.52
CA VAL A 49 -13.52 1.55 2.29
C VAL A 49 -12.24 2.31 2.67
N ASN A 50 -11.52 1.91 3.72
CA ASN A 50 -10.21 2.48 4.06
C ASN A 50 -9.21 2.24 2.92
N ALA A 51 -9.20 1.02 2.36
CA ALA A 51 -8.33 0.69 1.25
C ALA A 51 -8.67 1.51 0.00
N LEU A 52 -9.95 1.70 -0.31
CA LEU A 52 -10.39 2.52 -1.44
C LEU A 52 -9.90 3.98 -1.31
N HIS A 53 -9.99 4.57 -0.12
CA HIS A 53 -9.44 5.92 0.14
C HIS A 53 -7.94 6.00 -0.08
N LEU A 54 -7.18 5.03 0.44
CA LEU A 54 -5.72 5.00 0.26
C LEU A 54 -5.32 4.81 -1.20
N ILE A 55 -6.02 3.93 -1.93
CA ILE A 55 -5.78 3.73 -3.36
C ILE A 55 -6.06 5.01 -4.15
N HIS A 56 -7.18 5.68 -3.86
CA HIS A 56 -7.52 6.94 -4.50
C HIS A 56 -6.49 8.04 -4.18
N ALA A 57 -6.07 8.16 -2.92
CA ALA A 57 -5.03 9.10 -2.49
C ALA A 57 -3.68 8.83 -3.20
N ALA A 58 -3.30 7.57 -3.37
CA ALA A 58 -2.08 7.18 -4.08
C ALA A 58 -2.14 7.54 -5.58
N GLN A 59 -3.30 7.36 -6.22
CA GLN A 59 -3.53 7.80 -7.61
C GLN A 59 -3.38 9.32 -7.75
N GLN A 60 -3.82 10.09 -6.75
CA GLN A 60 -3.66 11.54 -6.70
C GLN A 60 -2.26 11.99 -6.20
N ARG A 61 -1.33 11.05 -5.95
CA ARG A 61 0.02 11.31 -5.42
C ARG A 61 0.04 12.02 -4.06
N VAL A 62 -1.05 11.93 -3.29
CA VAL A 62 -1.15 12.47 -1.92
C VAL A 62 -0.38 11.59 -0.94
N ILE A 63 -0.41 10.28 -1.16
CA ILE A 63 0.44 9.32 -0.45
C ILE A 63 1.39 8.61 -1.45
N PRO A 64 2.50 8.03 -0.97
CA PRO A 64 3.42 7.29 -1.82
C PRO A 64 2.74 6.08 -2.47
N ARG A 65 3.24 5.69 -3.64
CA ARG A 65 2.88 4.44 -4.32
C ARG A 65 4.14 3.75 -4.80
N ILE A 66 4.13 2.43 -4.83
CA ILE A 66 5.22 1.63 -5.38
C ILE A 66 5.07 1.58 -6.90
N THR A 67 6.13 1.99 -7.60
CA THR A 67 6.21 2.05 -9.08
C THR A 67 7.22 1.07 -9.66
N ARG A 68 7.89 0.27 -8.82
CA ARG A 68 8.86 -0.76 -9.23
C ARG A 68 9.00 -1.83 -8.17
N HIS A 69 9.63 -2.95 -8.53
CA HIS A 69 10.05 -3.95 -7.56
C HIS A 69 11.02 -3.35 -6.52
N LEU A 70 10.82 -3.74 -5.26
CA LEU A 70 11.71 -3.42 -4.15
C LEU A 70 12.84 -4.45 -4.08
N ASN A 71 14.05 -4.00 -3.75
CA ASN A 71 15.16 -4.91 -3.45
C ASN A 71 15.09 -5.42 -2.00
N ASP A 72 15.88 -6.44 -1.67
CA ASP A 72 15.84 -7.10 -0.36
C ASP A 72 16.17 -6.14 0.81
N SER A 73 17.08 -5.19 0.60
CA SER A 73 17.45 -4.21 1.63
C SER A 73 16.31 -3.23 1.91
N GLU A 74 15.63 -2.75 0.86
CA GLU A 74 14.46 -1.89 0.99
C GLU A 74 13.34 -2.63 1.72
N GLN A 75 13.04 -3.85 1.26
CA GLN A 75 12.03 -4.72 1.86
C GLN A 75 12.27 -4.92 3.36
N TRP A 76 13.51 -5.24 3.74
CA TRP A 76 13.89 -5.45 5.13
C TRP A 76 13.63 -4.23 6.03
N ASP A 77 13.88 -3.02 5.52
CA ASP A 77 13.69 -1.80 6.31
C ASP A 77 12.21 -1.40 6.45
N ILE A 78 11.41 -1.63 5.41
CA ILE A 78 10.06 -1.05 5.31
C ILE A 78 8.92 -2.04 5.55
N ILE A 79 9.12 -3.36 5.45
CA ILE A 79 8.08 -4.35 5.72
C ILE A 79 7.99 -4.60 7.23
N LYS A 80 7.12 -3.83 7.88
CA LYS A 80 6.90 -3.88 9.33
C LYS A 80 5.46 -3.51 9.68
N SER A 81 5.09 -3.72 10.94
CA SER A 81 3.77 -3.36 11.45
C SER A 81 3.46 -1.89 11.18
N GLY A 82 2.31 -1.63 10.57
CA GLY A 82 1.81 -0.32 10.16
C GLY A 82 2.10 0.04 8.70
N SER A 83 3.01 -0.65 8.02
CA SER A 83 3.34 -0.32 6.63
C SER A 83 2.21 -0.70 5.68
N VAL A 84 1.83 0.24 4.80
CA VAL A 84 0.85 0.07 3.74
C VAL A 84 1.43 0.51 2.41
N PHE A 85 1.35 -0.38 1.43
CA PHE A 85 1.83 -0.17 0.06
C PHE A 85 0.67 -0.19 -0.91
N VAL A 86 0.71 0.70 -1.89
CA VAL A 86 -0.22 0.73 -3.03
C VAL A 86 0.58 0.68 -4.31
N PHE A 87 0.15 -0.12 -5.29
CA PHE A 87 0.74 -0.13 -6.64
C PHE A 87 -0.30 -0.48 -7.70
N SER A 88 -0.10 0.05 -8.92
CA SER A 88 -0.79 -0.42 -10.13
C SER A 88 0.05 -1.49 -10.80
N VAL A 89 -0.58 -2.56 -11.29
CA VAL A 89 0.10 -3.60 -12.07
C VAL A 89 0.71 -3.01 -13.35
N GLU A 90 -0.03 -2.13 -14.01
CA GLU A 90 0.33 -1.52 -15.30
C GLU A 90 1.50 -0.53 -15.16
N GLU A 91 1.51 0.27 -14.09
CA GLU A 91 2.59 1.24 -13.82
C GLU A 91 3.86 0.54 -13.31
N SER A 92 3.71 -0.41 -12.38
CA SER A 92 4.86 -0.98 -11.67
C SER A 92 5.43 -2.26 -12.30
N GLY A 93 4.65 -2.94 -13.15
CA GLY A 93 4.95 -4.29 -13.63
C GLY A 93 4.78 -5.40 -12.58
N ILE A 94 4.45 -5.06 -11.33
CA ILE A 94 4.32 -6.02 -10.23
C ILE A 94 2.96 -6.72 -10.34
N LYS A 95 2.97 -8.01 -10.68
CA LYS A 95 1.74 -8.83 -10.72
C LYS A 95 1.42 -9.50 -9.37
N ARG A 96 2.44 -9.72 -8.56
CA ARG A 96 2.34 -10.35 -7.23
C ARG A 96 3.32 -9.67 -6.30
N TRP A 97 2.84 -9.32 -5.12
CA TRP A 97 3.70 -8.75 -4.08
C TRP A 97 4.59 -9.84 -3.47
N THR A 98 5.90 -9.57 -3.43
CA THR A 98 6.91 -10.42 -2.81
C THR A 98 7.58 -9.64 -1.69
N ASP A 99 7.69 -10.24 -0.50
CA ASP A 99 8.23 -9.62 0.72
C ASP A 99 9.34 -10.45 1.38
N GLY A 100 9.75 -11.57 0.78
CA GLY A 100 10.74 -12.48 1.35
C GLY A 100 10.28 -13.25 2.60
N LEU A 101 9.03 -13.06 3.05
CA LEU A 101 8.50 -13.71 4.25
C LEU A 101 7.71 -14.98 3.92
N LEU A 102 7.74 -15.95 4.85
CA LEU A 102 6.99 -17.19 4.73
C LEU A 102 5.57 -17.03 5.27
N TRP A 103 4.60 -17.17 4.36
CA TRP A 103 3.19 -17.02 4.67
C TRP A 103 2.46 -18.37 4.52
N PRO A 104 1.59 -18.75 5.48
CA PRO A 104 0.66 -19.85 5.27
C PRO A 104 -0.36 -19.48 4.17
N PRO A 105 -1.15 -20.45 3.68
CA PRO A 105 -2.27 -20.16 2.79
C PRO A 105 -3.18 -19.07 3.36
N SER A 106 -3.67 -18.18 2.49
CA SER A 106 -4.52 -17.07 2.90
C SER A 106 -5.87 -17.52 3.41
N ARG A 107 -6.48 -16.67 4.23
CA ARG A 107 -7.89 -16.75 4.62
C ARG A 107 -8.63 -15.54 4.07
N ILE A 108 -9.86 -15.75 3.62
CA ILE A 108 -10.73 -14.65 3.19
C ILE A 108 -11.36 -14.04 4.44
N VAL A 109 -11.17 -12.74 4.65
CA VAL A 109 -11.81 -11.96 5.72
C VAL A 109 -12.42 -10.72 5.11
N GLY A 110 -13.74 -10.71 4.97
CA GLY A 110 -14.46 -9.68 4.21
C GLY A 110 -13.97 -9.64 2.76
N ASN A 111 -13.45 -8.48 2.35
CA ASN A 111 -12.89 -8.28 1.00
C ASN A 111 -11.39 -8.56 0.88
N PHE A 112 -10.74 -9.02 1.95
CA PHE A 112 -9.30 -9.16 1.99
C PHE A 112 -8.86 -10.62 1.99
N LEU A 113 -7.67 -10.85 1.44
CA LEU A 113 -6.87 -12.04 1.73
C LEU A 113 -5.96 -11.72 2.92
N VAL A 114 -5.97 -12.57 3.93
CA VAL A 114 -5.20 -12.39 5.16
C VAL A 114 -4.24 -13.55 5.35
N TYR A 115 -2.99 -13.22 5.65
CA TYR A 115 -1.89 -14.13 5.92
C TYR A 115 -1.31 -13.81 7.30
N CYS A 116 -1.10 -14.82 8.15
CA CYS A 116 -0.50 -14.64 9.47
C CYS A 116 0.80 -15.43 9.52
N GLU A 117 1.94 -14.74 9.68
CA GLU A 117 3.30 -15.31 9.70
C GLU A 117 3.36 -16.57 10.56
N ILE A 118 3.93 -17.70 10.13
CA ILE A 118 4.01 -18.95 10.91
C ILE A 118 5.06 -18.85 12.03
N SER A 119 4.83 -19.45 13.20
CA SER A 119 5.91 -19.63 14.20
C SER A 119 6.85 -20.73 13.71
N GLU A 120 8.16 -20.47 13.60
CA GLU A 120 9.21 -21.43 13.18
C GLU A 120 9.14 -22.80 13.87
N ARG A 121 8.54 -22.90 15.06
CA ARG A 121 8.44 -24.17 15.80
C ARG A 121 7.30 -25.09 15.33
N ALA A 122 6.46 -24.66 14.39
CA ALA A 122 5.40 -25.50 13.83
C ALA A 122 5.88 -26.36 12.64
N SER A 123 7.05 -26.08 12.06
CA SER A 123 7.61 -26.80 10.91
C SER A 123 8.51 -27.99 11.27
N GLU A 124 8.80 -28.25 12.55
CA GLU A 124 9.70 -29.33 12.98
C GLU A 124 9.01 -30.65 13.39
N GLN A 125 7.68 -30.76 13.23
CA GLN A 125 6.96 -32.01 13.56
C GLN A 125 6.39 -32.72 12.34
N THR A 126 7.21 -32.92 11.31
CA THR A 126 6.98 -33.98 10.31
C THR A 126 8.32 -34.53 9.84
N SER A 127 9.00 -35.30 10.69
CA SER A 127 10.06 -36.21 10.25
C SER A 127 9.64 -37.65 10.57
N PRO A 128 9.65 -38.59 9.60
CA PRO A 128 9.36 -39.99 9.88
C PRO A 128 10.55 -40.63 10.63
N SER A 129 10.27 -41.07 11.85
CA SER A 129 10.87 -42.15 12.65
C SER A 129 12.23 -42.71 12.23
N GLN A 130 13.24 -42.62 13.11
CA GLN A 130 14.10 -43.76 13.47
C GLN A 130 14.44 -43.75 14.97
N SER A 131 13.91 -44.79 15.63
CA SER A 131 14.23 -45.41 16.92
C SER A 131 15.42 -44.91 17.76
N SER A 132 15.17 -44.64 19.05
CA SER A 132 15.78 -45.41 20.14
C SER A 132 15.04 -45.22 21.47
N ILE A 133 14.87 -46.35 22.15
CA ILE A 133 14.11 -46.55 23.40
C ILE A 133 14.82 -45.87 24.57
N ARG A 134 14.09 -45.06 25.36
CA ARG A 134 14.38 -44.94 26.80
C ARG A 134 13.13 -44.61 27.61
N TYR A 135 12.62 -45.62 28.30
CA TYR A 135 11.63 -45.48 29.36
C TYR A 135 12.22 -44.74 30.56
N LYS A 136 11.50 -43.72 31.07
CA LYS A 136 11.53 -43.32 32.48
C LYS A 136 10.10 -43.00 32.94
N PRO A 137 9.57 -43.70 33.95
CA PRO A 137 8.28 -43.36 34.55
C PRO A 137 8.46 -42.46 35.79
N SER A 138 7.67 -41.40 35.92
CA SER A 138 7.05 -40.90 37.17
C SER A 138 6.59 -39.44 37.07
N SER A 139 5.27 -39.25 36.91
CA SER A 139 4.42 -38.34 37.73
C SER A 139 3.07 -38.13 37.05
N PRO A 140 1.94 -38.48 37.66
CA PRO A 140 0.61 -38.24 37.12
C PRO A 140 0.10 -36.92 37.69
N ASN A 141 0.30 -35.83 36.98
CA ASN A 141 -0.52 -34.61 37.04
C ASN A 141 0.12 -33.54 36.15
N GLY A 142 -0.14 -33.64 34.86
CA GLY A 142 0.16 -32.61 33.90
C GLY A 142 -1.02 -32.52 32.95
N THR A 143 -1.91 -31.56 33.21
CA THR A 143 -2.84 -31.06 32.19
C THR A 143 -2.05 -30.90 30.90
N THR A 144 -2.48 -31.59 29.85
CA THR A 144 -2.00 -31.41 28.46
C THR A 144 -2.40 -30.01 27.99
N GLY A 145 -1.75 -29.01 28.57
CA GLY A 145 -1.71 -27.66 28.04
C GLY A 145 -0.79 -27.73 26.85
N ASP A 146 -1.40 -27.76 25.68
CA ASP A 146 -0.79 -27.42 24.40
C ASP A 146 -0.05 -26.08 24.61
N HIS A 147 1.21 -26.15 25.04
CA HIS A 147 2.09 -25.00 25.17
C HIS A 147 2.57 -24.61 23.77
N ARG A 148 1.61 -24.36 22.86
CA ARG A 148 1.76 -23.34 21.83
C ARG A 148 2.08 -22.06 22.57
N THR A 149 3.36 -21.83 22.81
CA THR A 149 3.87 -20.52 23.17
C THR A 149 3.39 -19.58 22.06
N PHE A 150 2.27 -18.91 22.29
CA PHE A 150 1.78 -17.83 21.45
C PHE A 150 2.95 -16.86 21.37
N LYS A 151 3.67 -16.77 20.25
CA LYS A 151 4.55 -15.62 20.01
C LYS A 151 3.58 -14.42 20.02
N PRO A 152 3.56 -13.58 21.08
CA PRO A 152 2.83 -12.34 20.98
C PRO A 152 3.48 -11.55 19.84
N ASN A 153 2.68 -10.77 19.09
CA ASN A 153 3.19 -9.88 18.05
C ASN A 153 3.59 -10.49 16.69
N ARG A 154 2.95 -11.57 16.23
CA ARG A 154 3.13 -12.09 14.86
C ARG A 154 2.66 -11.08 13.81
N LEU A 155 3.41 -10.94 12.72
CA LEU A 155 3.05 -10.05 11.63
C LEU A 155 1.87 -10.63 10.85
N VAL A 156 0.90 -9.77 10.53
CA VAL A 156 -0.23 -10.08 9.67
C VAL A 156 -0.09 -9.27 8.39
N LYS A 157 -0.19 -9.94 7.24
CA LYS A 157 -0.31 -9.31 5.92
C LYS A 157 -1.76 -9.40 5.45
N LYS A 158 -2.30 -8.28 5.01
CA LYS A 158 -3.67 -8.14 4.50
C LYS A 158 -3.62 -7.51 3.12
N THR A 159 -4.22 -8.15 2.13
CA THR A 159 -4.18 -7.70 0.73
C THR A 159 -5.57 -7.57 0.15
N ILE A 160 -5.72 -6.60 -0.76
CA ILE A 160 -6.92 -6.40 -1.58
C ILE A 160 -6.51 -5.87 -2.96
N THR A 161 -7.31 -6.20 -3.96
CA THR A 161 -7.20 -5.67 -5.32
C THR A 161 -8.47 -4.91 -5.65
N VAL A 162 -8.30 -3.74 -6.26
CA VAL A 162 -9.36 -2.84 -6.71
C VAL A 162 -9.08 -2.50 -8.16
N THR A 163 -10.01 -2.83 -9.05
CA THR A 163 -9.91 -2.47 -10.46
C THR A 163 -10.60 -1.13 -10.69
N ILE A 164 -9.88 -0.15 -11.25
CA ILE A 164 -10.41 1.18 -11.59
C ILE A 164 -10.00 1.50 -13.02
N ASP A 165 -10.97 1.82 -13.88
CA ASP A 165 -10.75 2.19 -15.29
C ASP A 165 -9.90 1.15 -16.07
N GLY A 166 -10.05 -0.13 -15.72
CA GLY A 166 -9.32 -1.24 -16.34
C GLY A 166 -7.93 -1.52 -15.77
N SER A 167 -7.47 -0.73 -14.79
CA SER A 167 -6.20 -0.95 -14.10
C SER A 167 -6.38 -1.66 -12.76
N ASP A 168 -5.56 -2.67 -12.51
CA ASP A 168 -5.56 -3.40 -11.24
C ASP A 168 -4.65 -2.70 -10.21
N LEU A 169 -5.26 -2.17 -9.16
CA LEU A 169 -4.58 -1.51 -8.06
C LEU A 169 -4.56 -2.45 -6.85
N HIS A 170 -3.37 -2.77 -6.38
CA HIS A 170 -3.16 -3.60 -5.21
C HIS A 170 -2.84 -2.74 -4.00
N LEU A 171 -3.42 -3.11 -2.85
CA LEU A 171 -3.03 -2.61 -1.54
C LEU A 171 -2.53 -3.77 -0.68
N ILE A 172 -1.37 -3.58 -0.07
CA ILE A 172 -0.73 -4.52 0.86
C ILE A 172 -0.55 -3.82 2.19
N SER A 173 -1.14 -4.35 3.26
CA SER A 173 -1.06 -3.78 4.61
C SER A 173 -0.47 -4.80 5.58
N TYR A 174 0.48 -4.35 6.38
CA TYR A 174 1.13 -5.10 7.44
C TYR A 174 0.74 -4.55 8.80
N TYR A 175 0.44 -5.40 9.77
CA TYR A 175 0.18 -4.98 11.14
C TYR A 175 0.41 -6.12 12.13
N THR A 176 0.61 -5.78 13.39
CA THR A 176 0.50 -6.73 14.49
C THR A 176 -0.77 -6.44 15.30
N THR A 177 -1.32 -7.48 15.93
CA THR A 177 -2.50 -7.32 16.79
C THR A 177 -2.21 -6.46 18.02
N GLU A 178 -0.95 -6.39 18.46
CA GLU A 178 -0.52 -5.54 19.56
C GLU A 178 -0.57 -4.05 19.21
N ASP A 179 -0.06 -3.69 18.03
CA ASP A 179 -0.04 -2.29 17.58
C ASP A 179 -1.45 -1.76 17.28
N ILE A 180 -2.40 -2.63 16.95
CA ILE A 180 -3.83 -2.30 16.91
C ILE A 180 -4.38 -2.09 18.32
N ARG A 181 -4.16 -3.05 19.23
CA ARG A 181 -4.74 -3.04 20.58
C ARG A 181 -4.27 -1.86 21.41
N SER A 182 -2.99 -1.49 21.26
CA SER A 182 -2.39 -0.32 21.90
C SER A 182 -2.82 1.03 21.27
N GLY A 183 -3.53 1.01 20.14
CA GLY A 183 -3.97 2.23 19.45
C GLY A 183 -2.84 3.01 18.75
N LYS A 184 -1.68 2.37 18.58
CA LYS A 184 -0.50 2.93 17.91
C LYS A 184 -0.77 3.17 16.42
N LEU A 185 -1.47 2.26 15.75
CA LEU A 185 -1.80 2.41 14.32
C LEU A 185 -3.10 3.20 14.15
N LYS A 186 -3.01 4.32 13.45
CA LYS A 186 -4.16 5.16 13.13
C LYS A 186 -4.84 4.69 11.83
N LYS A 187 -6.16 4.86 11.75
CA LYS A 187 -6.95 4.54 10.55
C LYS A 187 -6.86 5.70 9.56
N PRO A 188 -7.04 5.47 8.24
CA PRO A 188 -7.10 6.55 7.25
C PRO A 188 -8.13 7.64 7.58
N SER A 189 -9.21 7.31 8.30
CA SER A 189 -10.23 8.29 8.71
C SER A 189 -9.70 9.39 9.64
N SER A 190 -8.53 9.19 10.25
CA SER A 190 -7.85 10.21 11.06
C SER A 190 -6.94 11.14 10.26
N HIS A 191 -6.86 10.96 8.93
CA HIS A 191 -6.02 11.74 8.02
C HIS A 191 -6.88 12.66 7.15
N PRO A 192 -7.00 13.96 7.49
CA PRO A 192 -7.86 14.90 6.77
C PRO A 192 -7.45 15.07 5.31
N ASP A 193 -6.16 15.03 5.02
CA ASP A 193 -5.56 15.09 3.68
C ASP A 193 -6.02 13.94 2.77
N ILE A 194 -6.30 12.77 3.34
CA ILE A 194 -6.84 11.61 2.61
C ILE A 194 -8.37 11.72 2.51
N MET A 195 -9.03 12.09 3.61
CA MET A 195 -10.50 12.12 3.70
C MET A 195 -11.13 13.30 2.98
N SER A 196 -10.39 14.40 2.75
CA SER A 196 -10.88 15.55 1.99
C SER A 196 -10.87 15.32 0.47
N LEU A 197 -10.27 14.22 -0.01
CA LEU A 197 -10.23 13.92 -1.43
C LEU A 197 -11.63 13.56 -1.93
N HIS A 198 -12.07 14.25 -2.97
CA HIS A 198 -13.35 13.96 -3.61
C HIS A 198 -13.33 12.55 -4.23
N MET A 199 -13.97 11.59 -3.57
CA MET A 199 -14.10 10.22 -4.07
C MET A 199 -15.33 10.10 -4.97
N PRO A 200 -15.17 9.91 -6.30
CA PRO A 200 -16.31 9.79 -7.21
C PRO A 200 -17.21 8.61 -6.80
N PRO A 201 -18.54 8.77 -6.74
CA PRO A 201 -19.46 7.70 -6.32
C PRO A 201 -19.33 6.39 -7.11
N ARG A 202 -18.88 6.48 -8.37
CA ARG A 202 -18.61 5.30 -9.21
C ARG A 202 -17.55 4.38 -8.61
N LEU A 203 -16.56 4.90 -7.87
CA LEU A 203 -15.47 4.08 -7.31
C LEU A 203 -15.97 3.05 -6.28
N PHE A 204 -17.07 3.36 -5.59
CA PHE A 204 -17.72 2.43 -4.65
C PHE A 204 -18.44 1.27 -5.35
N HIS A 205 -18.74 1.40 -6.64
CA HIS A 205 -19.52 0.45 -7.45
C HIS A 205 -18.69 -0.27 -8.52
N LEU A 206 -17.54 0.27 -8.92
CA LEU A 206 -16.68 -0.26 -9.99
C LEU A 206 -15.93 -1.54 -9.63
N THR A 207 -15.89 -1.86 -8.34
CA THR A 207 -15.07 -2.91 -7.78
C THR A 207 -15.93 -4.12 -7.44
N ASN A 208 -15.53 -5.29 -7.93
CA ASN A 208 -16.16 -6.58 -7.60
C ASN A 208 -15.80 -7.01 -6.17
N PHE A 209 -16.17 -6.21 -5.19
CA PHE A 209 -16.01 -6.57 -3.79
C PHE A 209 -16.90 -7.77 -3.45
N ARG A 210 -16.33 -8.72 -2.70
CA ARG A 210 -17.05 -9.89 -2.18
C ARG A 210 -18.16 -9.49 -1.23
N VAL A 211 -17.93 -8.42 -0.48
CA VAL A 211 -18.87 -7.78 0.45
C VAL A 211 -19.06 -6.34 -0.02
N PRO A 212 -20.29 -5.90 -0.37
CA PRO A 212 -20.56 -4.54 -0.81
C PRO A 212 -20.02 -3.50 0.18
N LEU A 213 -19.46 -2.41 -0.33
CA LEU A 213 -19.07 -1.29 0.52
C LEU A 213 -20.33 -0.62 1.06
N LYS A 214 -20.34 -0.33 2.36
CA LYS A 214 -21.29 0.61 2.94
C LYS A 214 -20.69 2.00 2.76
N VAL A 215 -21.44 2.88 2.09
CA VAL A 215 -21.15 4.32 2.08
C VAL A 215 -21.70 4.83 3.41
N GLU A 216 -20.83 5.31 4.29
CA GLU A 216 -21.23 6.03 5.52
C GLU A 216 -21.44 7.51 5.22
#